data_AF-A0A4Q4BPR8-F1
#
_entry.id   AF-A0A4Q4BPR8-F1
#
_cell.length_a   1.000
_cell.length_b   1.000
_cell.length_c   1.000
_cell.angle_alpha   90.00
_cell.angle_beta   90.00
_cell.angle_gamma   90.00
#
_symmetry.space_group_name_H-M   'P 1'
#
loop_
_entity.id
_entity.type
_entity.pdbx_description
1 polymer ?
#
loop_
_entity_poly.entity_id
_entity_poly.type
_entity_poly.pdbx_seq_one_letter_code
_entity_poly.pdbx_strand_id
1 'polypeptide(L)'
;MEETRVLTRGKRTLVAGGRPRGTVYAAYRLLGRLGCRWWTPWAETIPSVPNLTLPKLDLNEKPAFESRDDFWFSAFDGDWAARNGSNGQTARLEDRHGGKIKYAGFVHTYYDMVPPATHFGPHPEWYSLIDGRRTAENAQLCTTDPNLREVIVAQVRERLKADPTATIASVSQNDCYRPCQCARCQALVRAEGSESAPVLDLANFVARRIETEYPHVAIDTLAYQYTRKAPRTMRPRPNVIVRLCSIECNFAQPLTHPSNASFADDIKDWSRLTDRLYIWNYNTNFARYPQPLPNYFVLGPNERFFRANGVRGVFEQGAYQSNGGEMAELRAWVQAQLLWNPELDDKALIDEFLKGYYGPAAGPIREYLNLMADAAANDVATIYDPPTRPFFRFPTLHRAEMLWQSAMRTVADQPDLLWRVRQGDLAVRWV
;
A
#
# COMPACT_ATOMS: atom_id res chain seq x y z
N MET A 1 18.46 7.90 -3.24
CA MET A 1 18.08 6.70 -2.45
C MET A 1 18.16 7.08 -0.99
N GLU A 2 17.19 6.66 -0.18
CA GLU A 2 17.06 7.01 1.24
C GLU A 2 17.85 6.06 2.15
N GLU A 3 19.04 5.65 1.69
CA GLU A 3 19.94 4.82 2.48
C GLU A 3 20.39 5.55 3.75
N THR A 4 20.73 4.79 4.78
CA THR A 4 21.12 5.29 6.10
C THR A 4 22.48 4.72 6.49
N ARG A 5 23.29 5.54 7.14
CA ARG A 5 24.63 5.21 7.63
C ARG A 5 24.75 5.66 9.08
N VAL A 6 25.09 4.72 9.96
CA VAL A 6 25.49 5.04 11.34
C VAL A 6 26.85 4.42 11.59
N LEU A 7 27.86 5.24 11.91
CA LEU A 7 29.24 4.79 12.04
C LEU A 7 29.92 5.44 13.24
N THR A 8 30.48 4.63 14.13
CA THR A 8 31.28 5.10 15.26
C THR A 8 32.78 5.05 14.93
N ARG A 9 33.47 6.19 15.07
CA ARG A 9 34.94 6.28 14.99
C ARG A 9 35.48 7.09 16.17
N GLY A 10 36.28 6.43 17.01
CA GLY A 10 36.78 7.05 18.25
C GLY A 10 35.63 7.50 19.15
N LYS A 11 35.59 8.80 19.49
CA LYS A 11 34.55 9.41 20.33
C LYS A 11 33.41 10.07 19.53
N ARG A 12 33.28 9.78 18.24
CA ARG A 12 32.27 10.39 17.36
C ARG A 12 31.40 9.31 16.72
N THR A 13 30.10 9.57 16.65
CA THR A 13 29.15 8.78 15.87
C THR A 13 28.61 9.64 14.74
N LEU A 14 28.84 9.19 13.51
CA LEU A 14 28.23 9.76 12.31
C LEU A 14 26.83 9.18 12.17
N VAL A 15 25.85 10.05 11.95
CA VAL A 15 24.48 9.70 11.55
C VAL A 15 24.19 10.47 10.28
N ALA A 16 24.06 9.76 9.16
CA ALA A 16 23.90 10.37 7.85
C ALA A 16 23.07 9.46 6.94
N GLY A 17 22.55 10.01 5.85
CA GLY A 17 21.92 9.20 4.81
C GLY A 17 21.69 9.97 3.51
N GLY A 18 21.25 9.24 2.50
CA GLY A 18 21.00 9.81 1.18
C GLY A 18 19.78 10.72 1.14
N ARG A 19 19.82 11.75 0.30
CA ARG A 19 18.69 12.67 0.11
C ARG A 19 17.46 11.93 -0.50
N PRO A 20 16.23 12.38 -0.19
CA PRO A 20 15.91 13.54 0.65
C PRO A 20 15.80 13.23 2.16
N ARG A 21 15.52 11.98 2.54
CA ARG A 21 15.09 11.62 3.90
C ARG A 21 16.07 10.76 4.71
N GLY A 22 17.10 10.23 4.06
CA GLY A 22 18.00 9.23 4.65
C GLY A 22 18.67 9.69 5.94
N THR A 23 19.04 10.97 6.09
CA THR A 23 19.62 11.46 7.36
C THR A 23 18.60 11.46 8.51
N VAL A 24 17.37 11.90 8.26
CA VAL A 24 16.28 11.87 9.26
C VAL A 24 15.95 10.43 9.64
N TYR A 25 15.84 9.55 8.65
CA TYR A 25 15.65 8.12 8.89
C TYR A 25 16.82 7.49 9.64
N ALA A 26 18.08 7.84 9.33
CA ALA A 26 19.24 7.34 10.08
C ALA A 26 19.16 7.67 11.57
N ALA A 27 18.68 8.87 11.91
CA ALA A 27 18.45 9.28 13.30
C ALA A 27 17.34 8.44 13.96
N TYR A 28 16.17 8.31 13.33
CA TYR A 28 15.08 7.50 13.89
C TYR A 28 15.41 6.02 14.00
N ARG A 29 16.14 5.45 13.03
CA ARG A 29 16.62 4.06 13.08
C ARG A 29 17.63 3.85 14.20
N LEU A 30 18.54 4.81 14.44
CA LEU A 30 19.42 4.78 15.60
C LEU A 30 18.61 4.81 16.90
N LEU A 31 17.67 5.75 17.05
CA LEU A 31 16.79 5.82 18.23
C LEU A 31 15.99 4.52 18.43
N GLY A 32 15.51 3.91 17.35
CA GLY A 32 14.87 2.60 17.38
C GLY A 32 15.79 1.52 17.95
N ARG A 33 17.06 1.49 17.54
CA ARG A 33 18.04 0.54 18.12
C ARG A 33 18.35 0.81 19.59
N LEU A 34 18.10 2.03 20.07
CA LEU A 34 18.23 2.42 21.48
C LEU A 34 16.96 2.17 22.30
N GLY A 35 15.94 1.57 21.69
CA GLY A 35 14.69 1.16 22.34
C GLY A 35 13.53 2.14 22.17
N CYS A 36 13.69 3.22 21.40
CA CYS A 36 12.55 4.09 21.07
C CYS A 36 11.57 3.36 20.15
N ARG A 37 10.27 3.49 20.41
CA ARG A 37 9.20 2.95 19.57
C ARG A 37 8.06 3.96 19.46
N TRP A 38 7.52 4.10 18.26
CA TRP A 38 6.38 4.98 17.97
C TRP A 38 5.25 4.12 17.44
N TRP A 39 4.47 3.55 18.37
CA TRP A 39 3.41 2.59 18.05
C TRP A 39 2.28 3.27 17.27
N THR A 40 1.86 4.44 17.74
CA THR A 40 0.81 5.28 17.15
C THR A 40 1.14 6.76 17.38
N PRO A 41 0.39 7.71 16.82
CA PRO A 41 0.59 9.14 17.12
C PRO A 41 0.41 9.51 18.60
N TRP A 42 -0.28 8.67 19.38
CA TRP A 42 -0.59 8.90 20.80
C TRP A 42 0.11 7.92 21.75
N ALA A 43 0.87 6.95 21.23
CA ALA A 43 1.53 5.94 22.04
C ALA A 43 2.96 5.70 21.57
N GLU A 44 3.91 5.96 22.46
CA GLU A 44 5.32 5.73 22.23
C GLU A 44 5.99 5.12 23.46
N THR A 45 7.13 4.48 23.24
CA THR A 45 8.03 4.00 24.29
C THR A 45 9.36 4.70 24.09
N ILE A 46 9.72 5.58 25.03
CA ILE A 46 10.99 6.31 25.01
C ILE A 46 11.75 5.96 26.30
N PRO A 47 12.80 5.12 26.22
CA PRO A 47 13.59 4.75 27.39
C PRO A 47 14.29 5.96 28.02
N SER A 48 14.21 6.07 29.34
CA SER A 48 15.01 7.04 30.10
C SER A 48 16.32 6.40 30.53
N VAL A 49 17.41 6.76 29.85
CA VAL A 49 18.77 6.25 30.12
C VAL A 49 19.67 7.44 30.46
N PRO A 50 19.91 7.74 31.75
CA PRO A 50 20.67 8.92 32.16
C PRO A 50 22.10 8.98 31.60
N ASN A 51 22.73 7.81 31.44
CA ASN A 51 24.07 7.67 30.89
C ASN A 51 24.03 6.77 29.65
N LEU A 52 23.67 7.36 28.50
CA LEU A 52 23.60 6.65 27.24
C LEU A 52 25.00 6.40 26.67
N THR A 53 25.43 5.14 26.67
CA THR A 53 26.66 4.71 25.98
C THR A 53 26.29 4.04 24.67
N LEU A 54 26.75 4.60 23.54
CA LEU A 54 26.57 3.97 22.23
C LEU A 54 27.63 2.88 22.03
N PRO A 55 27.25 1.67 21.56
CA PRO A 55 28.22 0.68 21.14
C PRO A 55 29.00 1.18 19.91
N LYS A 56 30.06 0.48 19.53
CA LYS A 56 30.68 0.69 18.21
C LYS A 56 29.68 0.26 17.14
N LEU A 57 29.17 1.23 16.39
CA LEU A 57 28.20 1.00 15.33
C LEU A 57 28.89 1.06 13.96
N ASP A 58 28.52 0.13 13.09
CA ASP A 58 28.83 0.14 11.66
C ASP A 58 27.59 -0.37 10.92
N LEU A 59 26.61 0.52 10.76
CA LEU A 59 25.30 0.22 10.20
C LEU A 59 25.17 0.87 8.83
N ASN A 60 24.68 0.10 7.87
CA ASN A 60 24.29 0.57 6.55
C ASN A 60 22.96 -0.09 6.18
N GLU A 61 21.89 0.69 6.06
CA GLU A 61 20.56 0.17 5.72
C GLU A 61 20.01 0.89 4.50
N LYS A 62 19.26 0.16 3.67
CA LYS A 62 18.54 0.70 2.53
C LYS A 62 17.09 0.19 2.59
N PRO A 63 16.08 1.06 2.42
CA PRO A 63 14.70 0.60 2.38
C PRO A 63 14.48 -0.36 1.20
N ALA A 64 13.70 -1.41 1.43
CA ALA A 64 13.39 -2.42 0.44
C ALA A 64 12.55 -1.87 -0.73
N PHE A 65 11.62 -0.96 -0.42
CA PHE A 65 10.74 -0.31 -1.39
C PHE A 65 11.03 1.19 -1.47
N GLU A 66 10.95 1.77 -2.67
CA GLU A 66 11.10 3.21 -2.90
C GLU A 66 9.84 4.00 -2.51
N SER A 67 8.66 3.39 -2.69
CA SER A 67 7.37 3.89 -2.22
C SER A 67 6.84 2.99 -1.12
N ARG A 68 6.59 3.59 0.06
CA ARG A 68 6.14 2.90 1.27
C ARG A 68 4.95 3.66 1.83
N ASP A 69 3.75 3.16 1.52
CA ASP A 69 2.49 3.80 1.87
C ASP A 69 1.63 2.80 2.67
N ASP A 70 1.82 2.81 3.98
CA ASP A 70 0.94 2.17 4.95
C ASP A 70 -0.28 3.05 5.16
N PHE A 71 -1.34 2.75 4.41
CA PHE A 71 -2.45 3.67 4.22
C PHE A 71 -3.54 3.45 5.27
N TRP A 72 -3.20 3.80 6.52
CA TRP A 72 -4.08 3.78 7.69
C TRP A 72 -4.29 5.20 8.22
N PHE A 73 -5.46 5.50 8.78
CA PHE A 73 -5.76 6.85 9.26
C PHE A 73 -4.74 7.36 10.30
N SER A 74 -4.28 6.49 11.20
CA SER A 74 -3.25 6.81 12.21
C SER A 74 -1.87 7.01 11.59
N ALA A 75 -1.56 6.33 10.49
CA ALA A 75 -0.30 6.46 9.77
C ALA A 75 -0.19 7.76 8.97
N PHE A 76 -1.30 8.48 8.78
CA PHE A 76 -1.28 9.77 8.10
C PHE A 76 -0.68 10.91 8.92
N ASP A 77 -0.43 10.69 10.23
CA ASP A 77 0.32 11.63 11.04
C ASP A 77 1.75 11.78 10.53
N GLY A 78 2.21 13.02 10.33
CA GLY A 78 3.50 13.29 9.70
C GLY A 78 4.70 12.87 10.54
N ASP A 79 4.62 13.07 11.86
CA ASP A 79 5.69 12.71 12.78
C ASP A 79 5.81 11.19 12.89
N TRP A 80 4.68 10.51 13.07
CA TRP A 80 4.63 9.06 13.10
C TRP A 80 5.15 8.45 11.80
N ALA A 81 4.73 8.96 10.63
CA ALA A 81 5.18 8.49 9.32
C ALA A 81 6.70 8.66 9.15
N ALA A 82 7.24 9.83 9.51
CA ALA A 82 8.68 10.09 9.42
C ALA A 82 9.50 9.17 10.34
N ARG A 83 9.00 8.92 11.56
CA ARG A 83 9.64 8.05 12.56
C ARG A 83 9.63 6.58 12.15
N ASN A 84 8.60 6.13 11.45
CA ASN A 84 8.45 4.75 10.99
C ASN A 84 8.89 4.52 9.52
N GLY A 85 9.40 5.55 8.85
CA GLY A 85 10.03 5.40 7.52
C GLY A 85 9.05 5.43 6.34
N SER A 86 7.79 5.76 6.57
CA SER A 86 6.77 5.92 5.52
C SER A 86 7.02 7.17 4.69
N ASN A 87 6.69 7.11 3.40
CA ASN A 87 6.89 8.23 2.46
C ASN A 87 5.76 8.38 1.43
N GLY A 88 4.64 7.68 1.66
CA GLY A 88 3.44 7.70 0.84
C GLY A 88 2.82 9.09 0.66
N GLN A 89 1.93 9.20 -0.33
CA GLN A 89 1.35 10.49 -0.72
C GLN A 89 0.43 11.09 0.35
N THR A 90 -0.27 10.25 1.09
CA THR A 90 -1.29 10.74 2.05
C THR A 90 -0.71 11.01 3.43
N ALA A 91 0.48 10.51 3.73
CA ALA A 91 1.22 10.92 4.92
C ALA A 91 1.36 12.46 4.94
N ARG A 92 1.04 13.07 6.09
CA ARG A 92 1.13 14.53 6.30
C ARG A 92 2.59 14.95 6.57
N LEU A 93 3.50 14.49 5.72
CA LEU A 93 4.92 14.83 5.76
C LEU A 93 5.14 16.26 5.28
N GLU A 94 5.98 17.00 5.99
CA GLU A 94 6.36 18.38 5.74
C GLU A 94 7.82 18.45 5.28
N ASP A 95 8.30 19.63 4.91
CA ASP A 95 9.70 19.81 4.46
C ASP A 95 10.72 19.42 5.55
N ARG A 96 10.39 19.64 6.83
CA ARG A 96 11.22 19.19 7.97
C ARG A 96 11.38 17.67 8.03
N HIS A 97 10.43 16.91 7.46
CA HIS A 97 10.51 15.45 7.35
C HIS A 97 11.27 15.01 6.10
N GLY A 98 11.67 15.92 5.21
CA GLY A 98 12.26 15.64 3.90
C GLY A 98 11.23 15.31 2.81
N GLY A 99 9.96 15.73 2.98
CA GLY A 99 8.90 15.61 1.98
C GLY A 99 8.36 14.19 1.79
N LYS A 100 7.67 13.95 0.66
CA LYS A 100 6.99 12.68 0.35
C LYS A 100 6.97 12.39 -1.14
N ILE A 101 6.52 11.19 -1.51
CA ILE A 101 6.10 10.93 -2.89
C ILE A 101 4.83 11.73 -3.16
N LYS A 102 4.77 12.38 -4.32
CA LYS A 102 3.64 13.19 -4.76
C LYS A 102 3.21 12.77 -6.15
N TYR A 103 1.92 12.53 -6.31
CA TYR A 103 1.33 12.25 -7.61
C TYR A 103 0.59 13.48 -8.15
N ALA A 104 0.72 13.69 -9.45
CA ALA A 104 -0.22 14.48 -10.25
C ALA A 104 -1.42 13.58 -10.62
N GLY A 105 -2.57 13.81 -9.97
CA GLY A 105 -3.71 12.88 -9.97
C GLY A 105 -3.44 11.61 -9.15
N PHE A 106 -4.42 10.72 -8.96
CA PHE A 106 -4.16 9.43 -8.30
C PHE A 106 -5.24 8.41 -8.66
N VAL A 107 -4.87 7.46 -9.52
CA VAL A 107 -5.71 6.41 -10.12
C VAL A 107 -7.02 6.89 -10.76
N HIS A 108 -7.66 6.04 -11.57
CA HIS A 108 -8.93 6.32 -12.25
C HIS A 108 -9.02 7.70 -12.93
N THR A 109 -7.90 8.19 -13.48
CA THR A 109 -7.75 9.58 -13.93
C THR A 109 -8.28 9.86 -15.33
N TYR A 110 -8.71 8.85 -16.09
CA TYR A 110 -9.16 9.03 -17.48
C TYR A 110 -10.28 10.07 -17.61
N TYR A 111 -11.40 9.92 -16.88
CA TYR A 111 -12.50 10.88 -16.96
C TYR A 111 -12.29 12.16 -16.16
N ASP A 112 -11.34 12.18 -15.24
CA ASP A 112 -10.88 13.40 -14.58
C ASP A 112 -10.05 14.28 -15.55
N MET A 113 -9.26 13.66 -16.44
CA MET A 113 -8.52 14.37 -17.50
C MET A 113 -9.38 14.70 -18.72
N VAL A 114 -10.31 13.82 -19.08
CA VAL A 114 -11.17 13.95 -20.27
C VAL A 114 -12.63 13.70 -19.88
N PRO A 115 -13.31 14.68 -19.25
CA PRO A 115 -14.67 14.50 -18.77
C PRO A 115 -15.68 14.25 -19.89
N PRO A 116 -16.52 13.19 -19.80
CA PRO A 116 -17.59 12.90 -20.76
C PRO A 116 -18.53 14.08 -21.00
N ALA A 117 -18.89 14.80 -19.93
CA ALA A 117 -19.81 15.93 -19.99
C ALA A 117 -19.35 17.04 -20.96
N THR A 118 -18.04 17.19 -21.13
CA THR A 118 -17.44 18.22 -22.00
C THR A 118 -17.06 17.66 -23.36
N HIS A 119 -16.53 16.43 -23.43
CA HIS A 119 -15.89 15.95 -24.65
C HIS A 119 -16.65 14.84 -25.38
N PHE A 120 -17.62 14.14 -24.77
CA PHE A 120 -18.29 13.01 -25.45
C PHE A 120 -19.13 13.45 -26.65
N GLY A 121 -19.86 14.57 -26.53
CA GLY A 121 -20.66 15.13 -27.63
C GLY A 121 -19.83 15.48 -28.87
N PRO A 122 -18.78 16.32 -28.75
CA PRO A 122 -17.94 16.69 -29.90
C PRO A 122 -16.95 15.60 -30.33
N HIS A 123 -16.53 14.72 -29.42
CA HIS A 123 -15.50 13.70 -29.66
C HIS A 123 -15.91 12.30 -29.18
N PRO A 124 -17.01 11.72 -29.70
CA PRO A 124 -17.46 10.39 -29.29
C PRO A 124 -16.42 9.30 -29.59
N GLU A 125 -15.52 9.51 -30.55
CA GLU A 125 -14.43 8.61 -30.91
C GLU A 125 -13.37 8.43 -29.82
N TRP A 126 -13.25 9.40 -28.90
CA TRP A 126 -12.33 9.34 -27.75
C TRP A 126 -12.79 8.36 -26.67
N TYR A 127 -14.03 7.89 -26.74
CA TYR A 127 -14.64 7.02 -25.73
C TYR A 127 -14.80 5.60 -26.29
N SER A 128 -14.98 4.64 -25.38
CA SER A 128 -15.02 3.23 -25.76
C SER A 128 -16.11 2.95 -26.80
N LEU A 129 -15.74 2.16 -27.82
CA LEU A 129 -16.72 1.44 -28.62
C LEU A 129 -17.07 0.16 -27.86
N ILE A 130 -18.35 -0.04 -27.54
CA ILE A 130 -18.83 -1.25 -26.90
C ILE A 130 -20.11 -1.68 -27.60
N ASP A 131 -20.16 -2.93 -28.04
CA ASP A 131 -21.29 -3.54 -28.75
C ASP A 131 -21.74 -2.69 -29.96
N GLY A 132 -20.75 -2.15 -30.69
CA GLY A 132 -20.98 -1.31 -31.86
C GLY A 132 -21.36 0.15 -31.59
N ARG A 133 -21.48 0.57 -30.32
CA ARG A 133 -21.86 1.94 -29.94
C ARG A 133 -20.76 2.64 -29.13
N ARG A 134 -20.49 3.91 -29.45
CA ARG A 134 -19.63 4.76 -28.59
C ARG A 134 -20.40 5.11 -27.32
N THR A 135 -19.77 4.91 -26.18
CA THR A 135 -20.36 5.23 -24.88
C THR A 135 -19.30 5.70 -23.89
N ALA A 136 -19.70 6.63 -23.02
CA ALA A 136 -18.93 7.02 -21.85
C ALA A 136 -19.48 6.40 -20.55
N GLU A 137 -20.66 5.78 -20.60
CA GLU A 137 -21.33 5.22 -19.44
C GLU A 137 -20.70 3.89 -19.02
N ASN A 138 -20.19 3.85 -17.79
CA ASN A 138 -19.50 2.68 -17.23
C ASN A 138 -18.46 2.11 -18.20
N ALA A 139 -17.63 2.98 -18.76
CA ALA A 139 -16.72 2.66 -19.86
C ALA A 139 -15.36 3.33 -19.69
N GLN A 140 -14.45 2.98 -20.59
CA GLN A 140 -13.08 3.50 -20.65
C GLN A 140 -12.94 4.55 -21.77
N LEU A 141 -11.77 5.17 -21.84
CA LEU A 141 -11.37 5.91 -23.04
C LEU A 141 -10.91 4.97 -24.16
N CYS A 142 -11.04 5.40 -25.41
CA CYS A 142 -10.42 4.75 -26.56
C CYS A 142 -8.94 5.13 -26.63
N THR A 143 -8.12 4.48 -25.82
CA THR A 143 -6.69 4.83 -25.61
C THR A 143 -5.81 4.76 -26.85
N THR A 144 -6.31 4.30 -27.99
CA THR A 144 -5.61 4.27 -29.28
C THR A 144 -5.96 5.43 -30.21
N ASP A 145 -6.89 6.31 -29.86
CA ASP A 145 -7.17 7.50 -30.68
C ASP A 145 -5.99 8.51 -30.61
N PRO A 146 -5.46 8.99 -31.77
CA PRO A 146 -4.27 9.82 -31.80
C PRO A 146 -4.52 11.23 -31.27
N ASN A 147 -5.73 11.77 -31.48
CA ASN A 147 -6.08 13.12 -31.00
C ASN A 147 -6.26 13.10 -29.49
N LEU A 148 -6.97 12.08 -28.96
CA LEU A 148 -7.10 11.87 -27.53
C LEU A 148 -5.74 11.74 -26.83
N ARG A 149 -4.80 10.98 -27.43
CA ARG A 149 -3.47 10.79 -26.85
C ARG A 149 -2.74 12.10 -26.63
N GLU A 150 -2.78 13.02 -27.58
CA GLU A 150 -2.16 14.35 -27.43
C GLU A 150 -2.90 15.20 -26.38
N VAL A 151 -4.24 15.09 -26.28
CA VAL A 151 -5.02 15.74 -25.21
C VAL A 151 -4.59 15.23 -23.82
N ILE A 152 -4.41 13.91 -23.65
CA ILE A 152 -3.95 13.34 -22.38
C ILE A 152 -2.54 13.84 -22.03
N VAL A 153 -1.63 13.92 -23.01
CA VAL A 153 -0.30 14.50 -22.77
C VAL A 153 -0.40 15.95 -22.31
N ALA A 154 -1.25 16.76 -22.94
CA ALA A 154 -1.47 18.15 -22.53
C ALA A 154 -2.02 18.24 -21.10
N GLN A 155 -2.99 17.39 -20.73
CA GLN A 155 -3.54 17.33 -19.37
C GLN A 155 -2.48 16.94 -18.33
N VAL A 156 -1.62 15.97 -18.65
CA VAL A 156 -0.50 15.60 -17.77
C VAL A 156 0.47 16.76 -17.59
N ARG A 157 0.84 17.48 -18.67
CA ARG A 157 1.69 18.67 -18.57
C ARG A 157 1.07 19.75 -17.68
N GLU A 158 -0.22 20.04 -17.86
CA GLU A 158 -0.91 21.05 -17.04
C GLU A 158 -0.91 20.67 -15.55
N ARG A 159 -1.15 19.39 -15.22
CA ARG A 159 -1.08 18.92 -13.82
C ARG A 159 0.33 19.03 -13.24
N LEU A 160 1.35 18.65 -14.01
CA LEU A 160 2.74 18.76 -13.57
C LEU A 160 3.21 20.21 -13.44
N LYS A 161 2.65 21.12 -14.24
CA LYS A 161 2.88 22.57 -14.10
C LYS A 161 2.20 23.12 -12.85
N ALA A 162 1.02 22.62 -12.50
CA ALA A 162 0.29 23.01 -11.30
C ALA A 162 0.96 22.51 -10.01
N ASP A 163 1.57 21.32 -10.02
CA ASP A 163 2.43 20.83 -8.94
C ASP A 163 3.78 20.33 -9.48
N PRO A 164 4.80 21.20 -9.59
CA PRO A 164 6.12 20.83 -10.09
C PRO A 164 6.92 19.96 -9.10
N THR A 165 6.37 19.68 -7.91
CA THR A 165 6.98 18.78 -6.93
C THR A 165 6.49 17.34 -7.06
N ALA A 166 5.51 17.09 -7.94
CA ALA A 166 5.07 15.75 -8.28
C ALA A 166 6.20 14.97 -8.96
N THR A 167 6.37 13.71 -8.54
CA THR A 167 7.38 12.79 -9.11
C THR A 167 6.73 11.62 -9.85
N ILE A 168 5.41 11.52 -9.79
CA ILE A 168 4.61 10.52 -10.49
C ILE A 168 3.38 11.22 -11.06
N ALA A 169 2.94 10.86 -12.26
CA ALA A 169 1.66 11.29 -12.83
C ALA A 169 0.82 10.06 -13.18
N SER A 170 -0.43 10.05 -12.73
CA SER A 170 -1.32 8.89 -12.93
C SER A 170 -2.08 9.00 -14.25
N VAL A 171 -1.90 8.01 -15.13
CA VAL A 171 -2.63 7.86 -16.40
C VAL A 171 -3.23 6.45 -16.43
N SER A 172 -4.43 6.33 -15.87
CA SER A 172 -4.98 5.01 -15.50
C SER A 172 -6.46 4.88 -15.81
N GLN A 173 -6.85 3.65 -16.18
CA GLN A 173 -8.23 3.24 -16.47
C GLN A 173 -9.23 3.65 -15.38
N ASN A 174 -10.46 3.95 -15.78
CA ASN A 174 -11.61 4.15 -14.88
C ASN A 174 -11.91 2.86 -14.09
N ASP A 175 -12.61 3.00 -12.97
CA ASP A 175 -12.97 1.88 -12.08
C ASP A 175 -14.18 1.09 -12.64
N CYS A 176 -13.98 0.43 -13.78
CA CYS A 176 -14.98 -0.43 -14.41
C CYS A 176 -14.37 -1.50 -15.33
N TYR A 177 -15.13 -2.57 -15.56
CA TYR A 177 -14.68 -3.79 -16.27
C TYR A 177 -14.91 -3.78 -17.79
N ARG A 178 -15.09 -2.62 -18.43
CA ARG A 178 -15.55 -2.56 -19.84
C ARG A 178 -14.50 -1.99 -20.79
N PRO A 179 -13.65 -2.84 -21.41
CA PRO A 179 -12.64 -2.37 -22.37
C PRO A 179 -13.26 -1.79 -23.65
N CYS A 180 -12.48 -0.96 -24.33
CA CYS A 180 -12.83 -0.50 -25.68
C CYS A 180 -12.65 -1.62 -26.71
N GLN A 181 -13.71 -1.92 -27.46
CA GLN A 181 -13.76 -2.97 -28.48
C GLN A 181 -13.43 -2.45 -29.90
N CYS A 182 -12.93 -1.21 -30.04
CA CYS A 182 -12.61 -0.68 -31.36
C CYS A 182 -11.48 -1.47 -32.04
N ALA A 183 -11.45 -1.46 -33.38
CA ALA A 183 -10.51 -2.26 -34.16
C ALA A 183 -9.03 -2.03 -33.79
N ARG A 184 -8.66 -0.79 -33.43
CA ARG A 184 -7.29 -0.41 -33.05
C ARG A 184 -6.90 -0.93 -31.66
N CYS A 185 -7.76 -0.78 -30.65
CA CYS A 185 -7.51 -1.35 -29.33
C CYS A 185 -7.41 -2.88 -29.43
N GLN A 186 -8.38 -3.51 -30.11
CA GLN A 186 -8.44 -4.96 -30.23
C GLN A 186 -7.31 -5.53 -31.11
N ALA A 187 -6.70 -4.75 -31.99
CA ALA A 187 -5.48 -5.16 -32.69
C ALA A 187 -4.30 -5.35 -31.71
N LEU A 188 -4.13 -4.45 -30.74
CA LEU A 188 -3.11 -4.60 -29.69
C LEU A 188 -3.42 -5.80 -28.79
N VAL A 189 -4.69 -5.96 -28.38
CA VAL A 189 -5.12 -7.10 -27.56
C VAL A 189 -4.83 -8.43 -28.25
N ARG A 190 -5.14 -8.57 -29.54
CA ARG A 190 -4.83 -9.80 -30.29
C ARG A 190 -3.33 -10.04 -30.46
N ALA A 191 -2.54 -8.99 -30.66
CA ALA A 191 -1.08 -9.12 -30.85
C ALA A 191 -0.35 -9.52 -29.56
N GLU A 192 -0.81 -9.00 -28.42
CA GLU A 192 -0.19 -9.17 -27.11
C GLU A 192 -0.89 -10.22 -26.22
N GLY A 193 -2.08 -10.67 -26.60
CA GLY A 193 -2.88 -11.61 -25.81
C GLY A 193 -3.45 -11.04 -24.51
N SER A 194 -3.49 -9.71 -24.35
CA SER A 194 -3.96 -9.08 -23.12
C SER A 194 -4.63 -7.72 -23.33
N GLU A 195 -5.70 -7.47 -22.55
CA GLU A 195 -6.39 -6.18 -22.45
C GLU A 195 -5.56 -5.08 -21.77
N SER A 196 -4.43 -5.42 -21.14
CA SER A 196 -3.49 -4.40 -20.64
C SER A 196 -2.73 -3.70 -21.76
N ALA A 197 -2.65 -4.28 -22.96
CA ALA A 197 -1.83 -3.75 -24.05
C ALA A 197 -2.24 -2.33 -24.50
N PRO A 198 -3.53 -2.00 -24.73
CA PRO A 198 -3.93 -0.63 -25.04
C PRO A 198 -3.67 0.38 -23.92
N VAL A 199 -3.73 -0.05 -22.65
CA VAL A 199 -3.46 0.81 -21.49
C VAL A 199 -1.97 1.09 -21.38
N LEU A 200 -1.13 0.05 -21.50
CA LEU A 200 0.32 0.17 -21.46
C LEU A 200 0.86 0.97 -22.65
N ASP A 201 0.30 0.79 -23.85
CA ASP A 201 0.70 1.55 -25.03
C ASP A 201 0.44 3.06 -24.85
N LEU A 202 -0.68 3.44 -24.22
CA LEU A 202 -0.95 4.83 -23.86
C LEU A 202 0.03 5.34 -22.79
N ALA A 203 0.27 4.58 -21.72
CA ALA A 203 1.22 4.98 -20.68
C ALA A 203 2.63 5.19 -21.26
N ASN A 204 3.10 4.27 -22.10
CA ASN A 204 4.36 4.39 -22.83
C ASN A 204 4.39 5.60 -23.77
N PHE A 205 3.28 5.87 -24.46
CA PHE A 205 3.16 7.05 -25.31
C PHE A 205 3.33 8.33 -24.50
N VAL A 206 2.58 8.50 -23.41
CA VAL A 206 2.64 9.70 -22.55
C VAL A 206 4.03 9.84 -21.93
N ALA A 207 4.57 8.75 -21.38
CA ALA A 207 5.88 8.74 -20.74
C ALA A 207 7.00 9.20 -21.69
N ARG A 208 6.97 8.76 -22.96
CA ARG A 208 7.91 9.25 -23.99
C ARG A 208 7.72 10.73 -24.30
N ARG A 209 6.48 11.23 -24.30
CA ARG A 209 6.20 12.62 -24.70
C ARG A 209 6.62 13.64 -23.65
N ILE A 210 6.73 13.25 -22.38
CA ILE A 210 7.11 14.16 -21.29
C ILE A 210 8.55 14.00 -20.82
N GLU A 211 9.28 12.96 -21.25
CA GLU A 211 10.56 12.56 -20.63
C GLU A 211 11.65 13.64 -20.69
N THR A 212 11.71 14.43 -21.75
CA THR A 212 12.71 15.51 -21.89
C THR A 212 12.37 16.72 -21.01
N GLU A 213 11.08 17.04 -20.87
CA GLU A 213 10.60 18.18 -20.09
C GLU A 213 10.56 17.86 -18.59
N TYR A 214 10.23 16.62 -18.23
CA TYR A 214 10.04 16.14 -16.86
C TYR A 214 10.82 14.83 -16.62
N PRO A 215 12.17 14.84 -16.69
CA PRO A 215 12.98 13.62 -16.60
C PRO A 215 12.95 12.93 -15.22
N HIS A 216 12.41 13.61 -14.21
CA HIS A 216 12.25 13.10 -12.84
C HIS A 216 10.87 12.48 -12.59
N VAL A 217 9.95 12.55 -13.56
CA VAL A 217 8.57 12.07 -13.42
C VAL A 217 8.40 10.69 -14.04
N ALA A 218 7.72 9.80 -13.30
CA ALA A 218 7.22 8.54 -13.83
C ALA A 218 5.73 8.60 -14.16
N ILE A 219 5.28 7.86 -15.17
CA ILE A 219 3.86 7.65 -15.45
C ILE A 219 3.39 6.39 -14.73
N ASP A 220 2.40 6.51 -13.85
CA ASP A 220 1.74 5.38 -13.21
C ASP A 220 0.49 4.95 -14.01
N THR A 221 0.32 3.64 -14.15
CA THR A 221 -0.88 3.06 -14.74
C THR A 221 -1.27 1.77 -14.01
N LEU A 222 -2.50 1.31 -14.23
CA LEU A 222 -3.06 0.14 -13.56
C LEU A 222 -2.99 -1.12 -14.43
N ALA A 223 -2.64 -2.24 -13.80
CA ALA A 223 -2.95 -3.59 -14.24
C ALA A 223 -3.98 -4.16 -13.25
N TYR A 224 -5.25 -3.79 -13.46
CA TYR A 224 -6.34 -3.94 -12.50
C TYR A 224 -7.54 -4.58 -13.17
N GLN A 225 -8.14 -5.57 -12.50
CA GLN A 225 -9.29 -6.32 -13.00
C GLN A 225 -9.05 -6.90 -14.41
N TYR A 226 -9.75 -6.38 -15.43
CA TYR A 226 -9.67 -6.88 -16.81
C TYR A 226 -8.29 -6.66 -17.45
N THR A 227 -7.46 -5.76 -16.91
CA THR A 227 -6.09 -5.47 -17.39
C THR A 227 -4.99 -6.09 -16.53
N ARG A 228 -5.31 -7.03 -15.62
CA ARG A 228 -4.27 -7.65 -14.76
C ARG A 228 -3.22 -8.43 -15.56
N LYS A 229 -3.63 -9.14 -16.61
CA LYS A 229 -2.72 -10.02 -17.36
C LYS A 229 -1.63 -9.21 -18.07
N ALA A 230 -0.38 -9.61 -17.89
CA ALA A 230 0.73 -8.99 -18.60
C ALA A 230 0.61 -9.21 -20.12
N PRO A 231 1.01 -8.24 -20.96
CA PRO A 231 1.10 -8.45 -22.40
C PRO A 231 2.26 -9.41 -22.72
N ARG A 232 2.20 -10.09 -23.87
CA ARG A 232 3.19 -11.13 -24.23
C ARG A 232 4.61 -10.57 -24.43
N THR A 233 4.73 -9.44 -25.11
CA THR A 233 6.01 -8.87 -25.54
C THR A 233 6.16 -7.39 -25.26
N MET A 234 5.07 -6.64 -25.12
CA MET A 234 5.11 -5.20 -24.85
C MET A 234 5.72 -4.93 -23.47
N ARG A 235 6.73 -4.06 -23.42
CA ARG A 235 7.42 -3.67 -22.17
C ARG A 235 7.07 -2.25 -21.76
N PRO A 236 6.88 -1.98 -20.46
CA PRO A 236 6.86 -0.62 -19.94
C PRO A 236 8.18 0.11 -20.23
N ARG A 237 8.10 1.42 -20.52
CA ARG A 237 9.29 2.28 -20.57
C ARG A 237 9.93 2.39 -19.16
N PRO A 238 11.21 2.75 -19.04
CA PRO A 238 11.88 2.90 -17.73
C PRO A 238 11.21 3.88 -16.76
N ASN A 239 10.51 4.89 -17.30
CA ASN A 239 9.73 5.86 -16.54
C ASN A 239 8.22 5.52 -16.49
N VAL A 240 7.83 4.27 -16.67
CA VAL A 240 6.45 3.79 -16.47
C VAL A 240 6.41 2.84 -15.27
N ILE A 241 5.50 3.14 -14.34
CA ILE A 241 5.14 2.31 -13.19
C ILE A 241 3.87 1.55 -13.57
N VAL A 242 3.91 0.23 -13.39
CA VAL A 242 2.72 -0.63 -13.51
C VAL A 242 2.30 -1.05 -12.11
N ARG A 243 1.04 -0.73 -11.75
CA ARG A 243 0.46 -1.05 -10.46
C ARG A 243 -0.56 -2.18 -10.54
N LEU A 244 -0.30 -3.29 -9.87
CA LEU A 244 -1.28 -4.36 -9.69
C LEU A 244 -2.05 -4.16 -8.38
N CYS A 245 -3.34 -4.53 -8.38
CA CYS A 245 -4.17 -4.48 -7.17
C CYS A 245 -4.64 -5.88 -6.76
N SER A 246 -4.48 -6.25 -5.50
CA SER A 246 -4.76 -7.61 -4.99
C SER A 246 -6.24 -7.88 -4.65
N ILE A 247 -7.18 -7.06 -5.14
CA ILE A 247 -8.57 -6.97 -4.64
C ILE A 247 -9.33 -8.32 -4.62
N GLU A 248 -9.01 -9.22 -5.55
CA GLU A 248 -9.66 -10.55 -5.70
C GLU A 248 -8.99 -11.66 -4.88
N CYS A 249 -7.94 -11.35 -4.11
CA CYS A 249 -7.18 -12.35 -3.37
C CYS A 249 -7.94 -12.87 -2.15
N ASN A 250 -7.56 -14.07 -1.71
CA ASN A 250 -7.86 -14.55 -0.37
C ASN A 250 -6.91 -13.89 0.63
N PHE A 251 -7.46 -13.04 1.50
CA PHE A 251 -6.67 -12.29 2.49
C PHE A 251 -6.37 -13.08 3.76
N ALA A 252 -6.99 -14.24 3.97
CA ALA A 252 -6.63 -15.14 5.07
C ALA A 252 -5.35 -15.95 4.79
N GLN A 253 -4.86 -15.92 3.55
CA GLN A 253 -3.73 -16.72 3.08
C GLN A 253 -2.66 -15.85 2.42
N PRO A 254 -1.37 -16.22 2.50
CA PRO A 254 -0.32 -15.47 1.82
C PRO A 254 -0.47 -15.56 0.30
N LEU A 255 0.15 -14.65 -0.43
CA LEU A 255 0.09 -14.65 -1.90
C LEU A 255 0.71 -15.89 -2.54
N THR A 256 1.58 -16.59 -1.82
CA THR A 256 2.17 -17.87 -2.25
C THR A 256 1.21 -19.06 -2.12
N HIS A 257 0.07 -18.91 -1.43
CA HIS A 257 -0.92 -19.96 -1.26
C HIS A 257 -1.66 -20.25 -2.59
N PRO A 258 -2.06 -21.51 -2.88
CA PRO A 258 -2.75 -21.85 -4.12
C PRO A 258 -4.02 -21.03 -4.42
N SER A 259 -4.76 -20.59 -3.41
CA SER A 259 -5.94 -19.73 -3.60
C SER A 259 -5.60 -18.37 -4.24
N ASN A 260 -4.35 -17.93 -4.14
CA ASN A 260 -3.85 -16.66 -4.68
C ASN A 260 -2.97 -16.85 -5.93
N ALA A 261 -2.87 -18.08 -6.46
CA ALA A 261 -1.96 -18.42 -7.55
C ALA A 261 -2.13 -17.53 -8.79
N SER A 262 -3.38 -17.22 -9.20
CA SER A 262 -3.62 -16.35 -10.36
C SER A 262 -2.98 -14.98 -10.21
N PHE A 263 -3.05 -14.36 -9.03
CA PHE A 263 -2.48 -13.02 -8.80
C PHE A 263 -0.97 -13.10 -8.60
N ALA A 264 -0.48 -14.15 -7.93
CA ALA A 264 0.96 -14.40 -7.81
C ALA A 264 1.63 -14.57 -9.18
N ASP A 265 0.96 -15.25 -10.11
CA ASP A 265 1.44 -15.41 -11.48
C ASP A 265 1.39 -14.10 -12.26
N ASP A 266 0.36 -13.27 -12.07
CA ASP A 266 0.31 -11.92 -12.66
C ASP A 266 1.51 -11.07 -12.21
N ILE A 267 1.88 -11.10 -10.93
CA ILE A 267 3.07 -10.40 -10.41
C ILE A 267 4.35 -10.92 -11.06
N LYS A 268 4.54 -12.24 -11.13
CA LYS A 268 5.73 -12.85 -11.77
C LYS A 268 5.80 -12.49 -13.26
N ASP A 269 4.67 -12.53 -13.94
CA ASP A 269 4.59 -12.26 -15.37
C ASP A 269 4.98 -10.82 -15.69
N TRP A 270 4.44 -9.86 -14.93
CA TRP A 270 4.81 -8.45 -15.03
C TRP A 270 6.26 -8.18 -14.60
N SER A 271 6.78 -8.90 -13.61
CA SER A 271 8.15 -8.72 -13.10
C SER A 271 9.20 -9.00 -14.17
N ARG A 272 8.92 -9.94 -15.09
CA ARG A 272 9.80 -10.21 -16.25
C ARG A 272 9.83 -9.07 -17.27
N LEU A 273 8.85 -8.17 -17.25
CA LEU A 273 8.67 -7.11 -18.23
C LEU A 273 9.23 -5.75 -17.80
N THR A 274 9.32 -5.49 -16.50
CA THR A 274 9.73 -4.18 -15.94
C THR A 274 10.41 -4.29 -14.59
N ASP A 275 11.29 -3.33 -14.30
CA ASP A 275 12.00 -3.18 -13.02
C ASP A 275 11.27 -2.24 -12.03
N ARG A 276 10.06 -1.78 -12.37
CA ARG A 276 9.34 -0.75 -11.61
C ARG A 276 7.86 -1.09 -11.35
N LEU A 277 7.63 -2.28 -10.80
CA LEU A 277 6.31 -2.70 -10.34
C LEU A 277 5.91 -2.07 -9.03
N TYR A 278 4.66 -1.64 -8.96
CA TYR A 278 4.03 -1.19 -7.73
C TYR A 278 2.86 -2.10 -7.40
N ILE A 279 2.53 -2.21 -6.12
CA ILE A 279 1.40 -2.98 -5.63
C ILE A 279 0.45 -2.08 -4.86
N TRP A 280 -0.84 -2.28 -5.08
CA TRP A 280 -1.92 -1.88 -4.19
C TRP A 280 -2.46 -3.13 -3.51
N ASN A 281 -2.12 -3.29 -2.24
CA ASN A 281 -2.62 -4.38 -1.40
C ASN A 281 -3.70 -3.86 -0.44
N TYR A 282 -4.57 -4.74 0.03
CA TYR A 282 -5.71 -4.36 0.89
C TYR A 282 -5.63 -5.12 2.22
N ASN A 283 -5.93 -4.44 3.32
CA ASN A 283 -5.67 -4.99 4.66
C ASN A 283 -6.81 -4.81 5.66
N THR A 284 -7.96 -4.33 5.21
CA THR A 284 -9.15 -4.14 6.04
C THR A 284 -10.40 -4.65 5.33
N ASN A 285 -11.50 -4.77 6.07
CA ASN A 285 -12.81 -4.98 5.50
C ASN A 285 -13.47 -3.62 5.18
N PHE A 286 -13.60 -3.27 3.91
CA PHE A 286 -14.22 -2.03 3.45
C PHE A 286 -15.75 -2.03 3.55
N ALA A 287 -16.38 -3.19 3.73
CA ALA A 287 -17.80 -3.21 4.09
C ALA A 287 -18.02 -2.58 5.48
N ARG A 288 -17.13 -2.89 6.44
CA ARG A 288 -17.19 -2.45 7.84
C ARG A 288 -15.79 -2.46 8.50
N TYR A 289 -15.19 -1.29 8.74
CA TYR A 289 -13.85 -1.21 9.36
C TYR A 289 -13.70 -1.86 10.74
N PRO A 290 -14.70 -1.83 11.64
CA PRO A 290 -14.58 -2.52 12.92
C PRO A 290 -14.65 -4.05 12.80
N GLN A 291 -15.16 -4.61 11.70
CA GLN A 291 -15.30 -6.06 11.57
C GLN A 291 -13.92 -6.71 11.37
N PRO A 292 -13.57 -7.78 12.11
CA PRO A 292 -12.27 -8.43 11.96
C PRO A 292 -12.02 -8.99 10.55
N LEU A 293 -10.81 -8.76 10.03
CA LEU A 293 -10.29 -9.44 8.85
C LEU A 293 -9.00 -10.17 9.24
N PRO A 294 -8.98 -11.51 9.42
CA PRO A 294 -7.86 -12.23 10.04
C PRO A 294 -6.58 -12.39 9.18
N ASN A 295 -6.04 -11.29 8.65
CA ASN A 295 -4.90 -11.24 7.72
C ASN A 295 -3.58 -10.76 8.39
N TYR A 296 -3.46 -10.86 9.70
CA TYR A 296 -2.29 -10.32 10.43
C TYR A 296 -0.99 -11.07 10.10
N PHE A 297 -1.08 -12.40 9.94
CA PHE A 297 0.10 -13.26 9.73
C PHE A 297 0.49 -13.43 8.26
N VAL A 298 -0.22 -12.76 7.34
CA VAL A 298 0.16 -12.76 5.92
C VAL A 298 0.99 -11.54 5.53
N LEU A 299 1.08 -10.53 6.40
CA LEU A 299 1.82 -9.28 6.15
C LEU A 299 3.28 -9.56 5.76
N GLY A 300 4.06 -10.22 6.62
CA GLY A 300 5.46 -10.56 6.32
C GLY A 300 5.64 -11.42 5.06
N PRO A 301 4.94 -12.56 4.93
CA PRO A 301 5.01 -13.39 3.73
C PRO A 301 4.70 -12.64 2.43
N ASN A 302 3.73 -11.73 2.44
CA ASN A 302 3.36 -10.94 1.26
C ASN A 302 4.44 -9.93 0.89
N GLU A 303 4.99 -9.20 1.86
CA GLU A 303 6.05 -8.21 1.62
C GLU A 303 7.35 -8.88 1.10
N ARG A 304 7.70 -10.05 1.64
CA ARG A 304 8.81 -10.87 1.10
C ARG A 304 8.53 -11.33 -0.32
N PHE A 305 7.30 -11.78 -0.60
CA PHE A 305 6.90 -12.16 -1.95
C PHE A 305 7.00 -10.98 -2.93
N PHE A 306 6.53 -9.78 -2.55
CA PHE A 306 6.68 -8.58 -3.37
C PHE A 306 8.14 -8.27 -3.66
N ARG A 307 8.97 -8.26 -2.62
CA ARG A 307 10.41 -7.99 -2.76
C ARG A 307 11.11 -9.00 -3.67
N ALA A 308 10.81 -10.30 -3.51
CA ALA A 308 11.39 -11.37 -4.32
C ALA A 308 11.00 -11.28 -5.80
N ASN A 309 9.87 -10.65 -6.11
CA ASN A 309 9.37 -10.46 -7.48
C ASN A 309 9.59 -9.04 -8.02
N GLY A 310 10.59 -8.32 -7.50
CA GLY A 310 11.03 -7.05 -8.10
C GLY A 310 10.09 -5.87 -7.88
N VAL A 311 9.11 -5.98 -6.96
CA VAL A 311 8.25 -4.86 -6.58
C VAL A 311 9.09 -3.76 -5.94
N ARG A 312 8.83 -2.52 -6.35
CA ARG A 312 9.54 -1.32 -5.92
C ARG A 312 8.68 -0.38 -5.07
N GLY A 313 7.37 -0.42 -5.20
CA GLY A 313 6.47 0.39 -4.40
C GLY A 313 5.29 -0.41 -3.89
N VAL A 314 4.90 -0.18 -2.65
CA VAL A 314 3.79 -0.89 -2.02
C VAL A 314 2.87 0.13 -1.34
N PHE A 315 1.58 0.00 -1.62
CA PHE A 315 0.48 0.73 -1.03
C PHE A 315 -0.40 -0.27 -0.29
N GLU A 316 -0.33 -0.27 1.03
CA GLU A 316 -1.04 -1.18 1.93
C GLU A 316 -2.32 -0.49 2.43
N GLN A 317 -3.43 -0.65 1.71
CA GLN A 317 -4.69 0.04 2.01
C GLN A 317 -5.39 -0.52 3.23
N GLY A 318 -5.51 0.30 4.27
CA GLY A 318 -6.26 -0.01 5.48
C GLY A 318 -7.50 0.85 5.68
N ALA A 319 -7.96 0.93 6.92
CA ALA A 319 -9.05 1.81 7.34
C ALA A 319 -8.55 3.27 7.34
N TYR A 320 -8.86 4.00 6.27
CA TYR A 320 -8.24 5.30 5.98
C TYR A 320 -9.13 6.51 6.22
N GLN A 321 -10.44 6.35 6.43
CA GLN A 321 -11.35 7.46 6.70
C GLN A 321 -11.52 7.76 8.19
N SER A 322 -11.14 6.84 9.08
CA SER A 322 -11.35 7.02 10.52
C SER A 322 -10.43 6.12 11.35
N ASN A 323 -10.29 6.46 12.64
CA ASN A 323 -9.86 5.52 13.67
C ASN A 323 -10.94 4.44 13.92
N GLY A 324 -10.59 3.42 14.70
CA GLY A 324 -11.52 2.35 15.11
C GLY A 324 -11.66 1.19 14.13
N GLY A 325 -10.77 1.13 13.12
CA GLY A 325 -10.61 -0.08 12.32
C GLY A 325 -10.00 -1.20 13.15
N GLU A 326 -10.45 -2.43 12.92
CA GLU A 326 -9.95 -3.58 13.67
C GLU A 326 -8.44 -3.70 13.54
N MET A 327 -7.73 -3.76 14.69
CA MET A 327 -6.26 -3.88 14.78
C MET A 327 -5.48 -2.96 13.82
N ALA A 328 -6.02 -1.76 13.54
CA ALA A 328 -5.45 -0.81 12.59
C ALA A 328 -4.07 -0.33 13.01
N GLU A 329 -3.88 -0.02 14.29
CA GLU A 329 -2.62 0.45 14.87
C GLU A 329 -1.52 -0.60 14.74
N LEU A 330 -1.86 -1.87 15.00
CA LEU A 330 -0.93 -2.99 14.86
C LEU A 330 -0.48 -3.13 13.40
N ARG A 331 -1.44 -3.16 12.46
CA ARG A 331 -1.11 -3.34 11.04
C ARG A 331 -0.30 -2.17 10.51
N ALA A 332 -0.67 -0.94 10.82
CA ALA A 332 0.09 0.25 10.43
C ALA A 332 1.55 0.14 10.87
N TRP A 333 1.79 -0.12 12.17
CA TRP A 333 3.16 -0.19 12.68
C TRP A 333 3.96 -1.36 12.10
N VAL A 334 3.39 -2.57 12.06
CA VAL A 334 4.05 -3.76 11.53
C VAL A 334 4.37 -3.60 10.04
N GLN A 335 3.42 -3.09 9.25
CA GLN A 335 3.64 -2.82 7.83
C GLN A 335 4.72 -1.78 7.61
N ALA A 336 4.74 -0.68 8.36
CA ALA A 336 5.81 0.31 8.24
C ALA A 336 7.21 -0.30 8.48
N GLN A 337 7.35 -1.22 9.45
CA GLN A 337 8.62 -1.94 9.66
C GLN A 337 8.97 -2.86 8.48
N LEU A 338 8.01 -3.61 7.95
CA LEU A 338 8.22 -4.56 6.85
C LEU A 338 8.46 -3.86 5.51
N LEU A 339 7.82 -2.72 5.27
CA LEU A 339 8.03 -1.87 4.11
C LEU A 339 9.45 -1.28 4.08
N TRP A 340 10.06 -1.08 5.26
CA TRP A 340 11.49 -0.78 5.34
C TRP A 340 12.34 -2.02 5.09
N ASN A 341 12.05 -3.11 5.81
CA ASN A 341 12.78 -4.38 5.70
C ASN A 341 11.85 -5.61 5.81
N PRO A 342 11.52 -6.27 4.69
CA PRO A 342 10.61 -7.42 4.68
C PRO A 342 11.23 -8.69 5.27
N GLU A 343 12.54 -8.72 5.48
CA GLU A 343 13.26 -9.84 6.10
C GLU A 343 13.13 -9.87 7.63
N LEU A 344 12.46 -8.88 8.23
CA LEU A 344 12.13 -8.92 9.66
C LEU A 344 11.14 -10.06 9.96
N ASP A 345 11.27 -10.64 11.15
CA ASP A 345 10.31 -11.63 11.66
C ASP A 345 8.99 -10.91 12.00
N ASP A 346 8.00 -11.10 11.14
CA ASP A 346 6.68 -10.50 11.26
C ASP A 346 5.94 -10.94 12.53
N LYS A 347 6.13 -12.18 12.99
CA LYS A 347 5.51 -12.66 14.23
C LYS A 347 6.16 -12.01 15.45
N ALA A 348 7.47 -11.81 15.41
CA ALA A 348 8.19 -11.09 16.47
C ALA A 348 7.81 -9.61 16.50
N LEU A 349 7.61 -8.96 15.34
CA LEU A 349 7.10 -7.59 15.27
C LEU A 349 5.68 -7.48 15.87
N ILE A 350 4.79 -8.44 15.57
CA ILE A 350 3.46 -8.50 16.19
C ILE A 350 3.60 -8.63 17.71
N ASP A 351 4.43 -9.54 18.21
CA ASP A 351 4.62 -9.71 19.66
C ASP A 351 5.22 -8.48 20.33
N GLU A 352 6.16 -7.82 19.65
CA GLU A 352 6.76 -6.56 20.09
C GLU A 352 5.70 -5.45 20.18
N PHE A 353 4.88 -5.27 19.15
CA PHE A 353 3.78 -4.31 19.15
C PHE A 353 2.81 -4.60 20.29
N LEU A 354 2.37 -5.85 20.44
CA LEU A 354 1.40 -6.22 21.47
C LEU A 354 1.94 -5.92 22.87
N LYS A 355 3.21 -6.25 23.14
CA LYS A 355 3.88 -5.94 24.42
C LYS A 355 4.05 -4.45 24.64
N GLY A 356 4.44 -3.69 23.61
CA GLY A 356 4.69 -2.26 23.73
C GLY A 356 3.43 -1.40 23.83
N TYR A 357 2.40 -1.76 23.06
CA TYR A 357 1.16 -0.99 22.95
C TYR A 357 0.12 -1.37 23.99
N TYR A 358 -0.05 -2.67 24.28
CA TYR A 358 -1.02 -3.19 25.25
C TYR A 358 -0.40 -3.61 26.60
N GLY A 359 0.93 -3.66 26.71
CA GLY A 359 1.61 -3.97 27.97
C GLY A 359 1.26 -5.39 28.48
N PRO A 360 0.92 -5.54 29.77
CA PRO A 360 0.54 -6.82 30.37
C PRO A 360 -0.62 -7.56 29.67
N ALA A 361 -1.47 -6.86 28.91
CA ALA A 361 -2.58 -7.45 28.16
C ALA A 361 -2.16 -8.17 26.85
N ALA A 362 -0.87 -8.15 26.48
CA ALA A 362 -0.38 -8.70 25.21
C ALA A 362 -0.71 -10.19 25.01
N GLY A 363 -0.61 -11.01 26.05
CA GLY A 363 -0.82 -12.47 25.96
C GLY A 363 -2.23 -12.85 25.47
N PRO A 364 -3.30 -12.44 26.17
CA PRO A 364 -4.67 -12.71 25.74
C PRO A 364 -5.00 -12.15 24.34
N ILE A 365 -4.45 -10.99 23.97
CA ILE A 365 -4.68 -10.41 22.63
C ILE A 365 -3.94 -11.24 21.56
N ARG A 366 -2.75 -11.76 21.84
CA ARG A 366 -2.05 -12.67 20.92
C ARG A 366 -2.84 -13.96 20.70
N GLU A 367 -3.42 -14.53 21.77
CA GLU A 367 -4.31 -15.69 21.66
C GLU A 367 -5.55 -15.37 20.82
N TYR A 368 -6.10 -14.16 20.89
CA TYR A 368 -7.22 -13.72 20.05
C TYR A 368 -6.82 -13.69 18.57
N LEU A 369 -5.66 -13.12 18.24
CA LEU A 369 -5.18 -13.10 16.85
C LEU A 369 -5.00 -14.50 16.28
N ASN A 370 -4.43 -15.43 17.07
CA ASN A 370 -4.29 -16.83 16.68
C ASN A 370 -5.66 -17.48 16.45
N LEU A 371 -6.61 -17.30 17.38
CA LEU A 371 -7.97 -17.85 17.28
C LEU A 371 -8.68 -17.40 16.00
N MET A 372 -8.62 -16.11 15.68
CA MET A 372 -9.29 -15.57 14.49
C MET A 372 -8.60 -16.03 13.20
N ALA A 373 -7.28 -16.09 13.18
CA ALA A 373 -6.53 -16.61 12.04
C ALA A 373 -6.82 -18.10 11.79
N ASP A 374 -6.82 -18.92 12.83
CA ASP A 374 -7.13 -20.34 12.75
C ASP A 374 -8.57 -20.58 12.29
N ALA A 375 -9.52 -19.76 12.76
CA ALA A 375 -10.91 -19.83 12.33
C ALA A 375 -11.10 -19.52 10.84
N ALA A 376 -10.33 -18.58 10.29
CA ALA A 376 -10.40 -18.17 8.89
C ALA A 376 -9.48 -18.98 7.95
N ALA A 377 -8.60 -19.85 8.48
CA ALA A 377 -7.54 -20.49 7.70
C ALA A 377 -8.06 -21.29 6.49
N ASN A 378 -9.24 -21.91 6.59
CA ASN A 378 -9.82 -22.71 5.52
C ASN A 378 -10.87 -21.96 4.69
N ASP A 379 -11.06 -20.66 4.96
CA ASP A 379 -12.01 -19.80 4.26
C ASP A 379 -11.30 -18.95 3.20
N VAL A 380 -12.09 -18.48 2.22
CA VAL A 380 -11.69 -17.35 1.37
C VAL A 380 -12.17 -16.07 2.05
N ALA A 381 -11.26 -15.35 2.69
CA ALA A 381 -11.58 -14.07 3.31
C ALA A 381 -11.42 -12.95 2.28
N THR A 382 -12.45 -12.11 2.15
CA THR A 382 -12.46 -10.97 1.22
C THR A 382 -12.60 -9.65 1.97
N ILE A 383 -12.26 -8.55 1.30
CA ILE A 383 -12.33 -7.20 1.86
C ILE A 383 -13.75 -6.60 1.90
N TYR A 384 -14.78 -7.39 1.56
CA TYR A 384 -16.20 -7.02 1.66
C TYR A 384 -17.04 -8.10 2.34
N ASP A 385 -16.41 -8.94 3.16
CA ASP A 385 -17.09 -10.05 3.83
C ASP A 385 -18.19 -9.57 4.80
N PRO A 386 -19.38 -10.21 4.84
CA PRO A 386 -20.42 -9.93 5.83
C PRO A 386 -20.07 -10.49 7.22
N PRO A 387 -20.77 -10.09 8.30
CA PRO A 387 -20.58 -10.67 9.64
C PRO A 387 -21.07 -12.13 9.75
N THR A 388 -21.69 -12.67 8.70
CA THR A 388 -22.21 -14.05 8.65
C THR A 388 -21.17 -15.09 8.17
N ARG A 389 -19.90 -14.72 8.01
CA ARG A 389 -18.85 -15.67 7.59
C ARG A 389 -18.66 -16.78 8.63
N PRO A 390 -18.25 -18.01 8.21
CA PRO A 390 -18.12 -19.15 9.12
C PRO A 390 -17.15 -18.94 10.28
N PHE A 391 -16.10 -18.14 10.09
CA PHE A 391 -15.14 -17.79 11.14
C PHE A 391 -15.70 -16.88 12.25
N PHE A 392 -16.94 -16.40 12.14
CA PHE A 392 -17.65 -15.61 13.15
C PHE A 392 -18.73 -16.39 13.92
N ARG A 393 -18.69 -17.72 13.91
CA ARG A 393 -19.63 -18.53 14.69
C ARG A 393 -19.51 -18.27 16.20
N PHE A 394 -20.62 -18.47 16.92
CA PHE A 394 -20.73 -18.19 18.36
C PHE A 394 -19.57 -18.76 19.20
N PRO A 395 -19.12 -20.02 19.06
CA PRO A 395 -17.99 -20.53 19.85
C PRO A 395 -16.70 -19.72 19.68
N THR A 396 -16.41 -19.26 18.45
CA THR A 396 -15.23 -18.44 18.15
C THR A 396 -15.38 -17.06 18.78
N LEU A 397 -16.51 -16.37 18.56
CA LEU A 397 -16.74 -15.04 19.11
C LEU A 397 -16.82 -15.04 20.65
N HIS A 398 -17.43 -16.07 21.24
CA HIS A 398 -17.48 -16.21 22.69
C HIS A 398 -16.07 -16.35 23.29
N ARG A 399 -15.20 -17.17 22.68
CA ARG A 399 -13.81 -17.28 23.12
C ARG A 399 -13.04 -15.98 22.90
N ALA A 400 -13.26 -15.29 21.78
CA ALA A 400 -12.67 -13.99 21.51
C ALA A 400 -13.05 -12.96 22.58
N GLU A 401 -14.33 -12.84 22.93
CA GLU A 401 -14.81 -11.96 24.01
C GLU A 401 -14.13 -12.31 25.35
N MET A 402 -14.04 -13.59 25.70
CA MET A 402 -13.35 -14.01 26.94
C MET A 402 -11.89 -13.56 26.99
N LEU A 403 -11.18 -13.60 25.86
CA LEU A 403 -9.79 -13.15 25.75
C LEU A 403 -9.68 -11.64 25.93
N TRP A 404 -10.54 -10.86 25.30
CA TRP A 404 -10.59 -9.40 25.49
C TRP A 404 -10.99 -9.01 26.92
N GLN A 405 -11.94 -9.71 27.54
CA GLN A 405 -12.27 -9.52 28.95
C GLN A 405 -11.08 -9.84 29.87
N SER A 406 -10.29 -10.87 29.53
CA SER A 406 -9.06 -11.18 30.27
C SER A 406 -8.00 -10.10 30.11
N ALA A 407 -7.82 -9.58 28.89
CA ALA A 407 -6.94 -8.44 28.61
C ALA A 407 -7.34 -7.22 29.45
N MET A 408 -8.62 -6.84 29.46
CA MET A 408 -9.11 -5.68 30.22
C MET A 408 -8.89 -5.82 31.72
N ARG A 409 -9.15 -6.99 32.31
CA ARG A 409 -8.88 -7.24 33.74
C ARG A 409 -7.41 -7.08 34.09
N THR A 410 -6.51 -7.45 33.17
CA THR A 410 -5.05 -7.43 33.38
C THR A 410 -4.49 -6.01 33.48
N VAL A 411 -5.17 -5.02 32.88
CA VAL A 411 -4.74 -3.61 32.86
C VAL A 411 -5.79 -2.67 33.47
N ALA A 412 -6.67 -3.18 34.33
CA ALA A 412 -7.82 -2.45 34.85
C ALA A 412 -7.43 -1.18 35.64
N ASP A 413 -6.24 -1.17 36.25
CA ASP A 413 -5.65 -0.09 37.02
C ASP A 413 -4.75 0.85 36.19
N GLN A 414 -4.63 0.61 34.88
CA GLN A 414 -3.79 1.37 33.96
C GLN A 414 -4.69 2.05 32.90
N PRO A 415 -5.21 3.26 33.17
CA PRO A 415 -6.29 3.86 32.37
C PRO A 415 -5.99 3.99 30.87
N ASP A 416 -4.76 4.32 30.52
CA ASP A 416 -4.31 4.44 29.13
C ASP A 416 -4.29 3.07 28.42
N LEU A 417 -3.70 2.04 29.03
CA LEU A 417 -3.73 0.68 28.48
C LEU A 417 -5.16 0.12 28.41
N LEU A 418 -5.97 0.35 29.44
CA LEU A 418 -7.37 -0.07 29.45
C LEU A 418 -8.16 0.57 28.32
N TRP A 419 -7.94 1.86 28.03
CA TRP A 419 -8.57 2.52 26.89
C TRP A 419 -8.16 1.86 25.57
N ARG A 420 -6.88 1.56 25.36
CA ARG A 420 -6.39 0.87 24.15
C ARG A 420 -7.01 -0.51 23.98
N VAL A 421 -7.07 -1.30 25.06
CA VAL A 421 -7.69 -2.65 25.04
C VAL A 421 -9.18 -2.54 24.69
N ARG A 422 -9.91 -1.56 25.27
CA ARG A 422 -11.32 -1.32 24.94
C ARG A 422 -11.53 -0.95 23.48
N GLN A 423 -10.62 -0.22 22.85
CA GLN A 423 -10.72 0.07 21.40
C GLN A 423 -10.63 -1.22 20.57
N GLY A 424 -9.73 -2.15 20.92
CA GLY A 424 -9.60 -3.42 20.23
C GLY A 424 -10.80 -4.36 20.41
N ASP A 425 -11.38 -4.39 21.61
CA ASP A 425 -12.56 -5.21 21.96
C ASP A 425 -13.81 -4.85 21.13
N LEU A 426 -13.94 -3.59 20.69
CA LEU A 426 -15.08 -3.14 19.86
C LEU A 426 -15.26 -3.98 18.59
N ALA A 427 -14.18 -4.50 18.03
CA ALA A 427 -14.23 -5.29 16.81
C ALA A 427 -15.00 -6.62 17.00
N VAL A 428 -14.80 -7.28 18.13
CA VAL A 428 -15.50 -8.54 18.45
C VAL A 428 -16.97 -8.28 18.76
N ARG A 429 -17.26 -7.20 19.48
CA ARG A 429 -18.64 -6.81 19.85
C ARG A 429 -19.47 -6.27 18.69
N TRP A 430 -18.81 -5.86 17.61
CA TRP A 430 -19.47 -5.38 16.39
C TRP A 430 -20.14 -6.52 15.60
N VAL A 431 -19.55 -7.71 15.63
CA VAL A 431 -20.02 -8.92 14.94
C VAL A 431 -21.07 -9.63 15.77
#